data_AF-A0A967N3D2-F1
#
_entry.id   AF-A0A967N3D2-F1
#
_cell.length_a   1.000
_cell.length_b   1.000
_cell.length_c   1.000
_cell.angle_alpha   90.00
_cell.angle_beta   90.00
_cell.angle_gamma   90.00
#
_symmetry.space_group_name_H-M   'P 1'
#
loop_
_entity.id
_entity.type
_entity.pdbx_description
1 polymer ?
#
loop_
_entity_poly.entity_id
_entity_poly.type
_entity_poly.pdbx_seq_one_letter_code
_entity_poly.pdbx_strand_id
1 'polypeptide(L)'
;MALTGQHTDLVDQALAAFDLEPDYDLGIMRPDQSLYDVAGGCLEGLREVVADAGPDVVLVQGDTATVLFGGLVGFFERLRVGHVEAGLRSHDKWAPFPEEIFRRLTDVVSDFLFAPTAGAVENLRREGVEEERIHRTG
;
A
#
# COMPACT_ATOMS: atom_id res chain seq x y z
N MET A 1 -4.65 12.64 -2.62
CA MET A 1 -4.44 11.56 -1.63
C MET A 1 -5.78 10.94 -1.29
N ALA A 2 -5.85 9.60 -1.19
CA ALA A 2 -7.09 8.90 -0.86
C ALA A 2 -6.95 8.15 0.47
N LEU A 3 -7.93 8.32 1.35
CA LEU A 3 -8.05 7.59 2.61
C LEU A 3 -9.09 6.47 2.45
N THR A 4 -8.77 5.29 2.97
CA THR A 4 -9.72 4.18 3.07
C THR A 4 -10.48 4.17 4.41
N GLY A 5 -10.18 5.10 5.31
CA GLY A 5 -10.80 5.23 6.63
C GLY A 5 -10.14 4.41 7.74
N GLN A 6 -8.95 3.84 7.54
CA GLN A 6 -8.25 3.08 8.57
C GLN A 6 -7.75 4.01 9.69
N HIS A 7 -8.15 3.74 10.96
CA HIS A 7 -7.72 4.50 12.14
C HIS A 7 -7.92 6.03 12.04
N THR A 8 -9.16 6.47 11.81
CA THR A 8 -9.54 7.87 11.57
C THR A 8 -8.90 8.86 12.55
N ASP A 9 -8.99 8.62 13.87
CA ASP A 9 -8.46 9.57 14.87
C ASP A 9 -6.94 9.80 14.81
N LEU A 10 -6.15 8.77 14.47
CA LEU A 10 -4.69 8.87 14.37
C LEU A 10 -4.27 9.47 13.04
N VAL A 11 -4.98 9.11 11.97
CA VAL A 11 -4.75 9.69 10.63
C VAL A 11 -5.08 11.17 10.66
N ASP A 12 -6.20 11.58 11.23
CA ASP A 12 -6.61 12.99 11.31
C ASP A 12 -5.58 13.84 12.08
N GLN A 13 -5.02 13.31 13.17
CA GLN A 13 -3.94 13.98 13.90
C GLN A 13 -2.68 14.15 13.06
N ALA A 14 -2.29 13.12 12.31
CA ALA A 14 -1.15 13.19 11.42
C ALA A 14 -1.38 14.21 10.30
N LEU A 15 -2.55 14.17 9.65
CA LEU A 15 -2.91 15.09 8.58
C LEU A 15 -2.92 16.54 9.05
N ALA A 16 -3.52 16.82 10.22
CA ALA A 16 -3.52 18.15 10.82
C ALA A 16 -2.10 18.65 11.15
N ALA A 17 -1.18 17.78 11.57
CA ALA A 17 0.19 18.15 11.87
C ALA A 17 0.99 18.58 10.61
N PHE A 18 0.58 18.12 9.42
CA PHE A 18 1.22 18.43 8.14
C PHE A 18 0.39 19.38 7.26
N ASP A 19 -0.74 19.91 7.76
CA ASP A 19 -1.66 20.77 7.01
C ASP A 19 -2.12 20.14 5.69
N LEU A 20 -2.47 18.85 5.75
CA LEU A 20 -2.90 18.06 4.61
C LEU A 20 -4.41 17.81 4.64
N GLU A 21 -5.08 18.08 3.52
CA GLU A 21 -6.48 17.71 3.29
C GLU A 21 -6.55 16.57 2.27
N PRO A 22 -7.25 15.45 2.57
CA PRO A 22 -7.42 14.37 1.62
C PRO A 22 -8.44 14.75 0.53
N ASP A 23 -8.11 14.48 -0.73
CA ASP A 23 -9.04 14.68 -1.85
C ASP A 23 -10.18 13.65 -1.85
N TYR A 24 -9.92 12.46 -1.30
CA TYR A 24 -10.89 11.36 -1.23
C TYR A 24 -10.86 10.71 0.16
N ASP A 25 -12.04 10.47 0.74
CA ASP A 25 -12.23 9.60 1.90
C ASP A 25 -13.32 8.58 1.61
N LEU A 26 -12.94 7.31 1.56
CA LEU A 26 -13.81 6.20 1.17
C LEU A 26 -14.61 5.62 2.35
N GLY A 27 -14.24 5.90 3.61
CA GLY A 27 -14.95 5.40 4.78
C GLY A 27 -15.18 3.87 4.80
N ILE A 28 -14.22 3.10 4.25
CA ILE A 28 -14.34 1.65 4.07
C ILE A 28 -14.24 0.92 5.41
N MET A 29 -13.32 1.35 6.28
CA MET A 29 -13.01 0.65 7.51
C MET A 29 -14.08 0.90 8.59
N ARG A 30 -14.70 -0.17 9.05
CA ARG A 30 -15.77 -0.19 10.04
C ARG A 30 -15.50 -1.28 11.09
N PRO A 31 -16.04 -1.15 12.31
CA PRO A 31 -15.95 -2.22 13.30
C PRO A 31 -16.50 -3.56 12.77
N ASP A 32 -15.91 -4.66 13.23
CA ASP A 32 -16.36 -6.04 12.96
C ASP A 32 -16.35 -6.49 11.49
N GLN A 33 -15.55 -5.84 10.63
CA GLN A 33 -15.36 -6.28 9.25
C GLN A 33 -14.43 -7.49 9.14
N SER A 34 -14.77 -8.39 8.23
CA SER A 34 -13.85 -9.44 7.80
C SER A 34 -12.83 -8.90 6.80
N LEU A 35 -11.73 -9.63 6.57
CA LEU A 35 -10.78 -9.30 5.51
C LEU A 35 -11.42 -9.29 4.12
N TYR A 36 -12.51 -10.05 3.91
CA TYR A 36 -13.24 -10.06 2.65
C TYR A 36 -14.02 -8.76 2.44
N ASP A 37 -14.63 -8.22 3.50
CA ASP A 37 -15.38 -6.96 3.43
C ASP A 37 -14.44 -5.79 3.14
N VAL A 38 -13.30 -5.74 3.82
CA VAL A 38 -12.26 -4.73 3.59
C VAL A 38 -11.69 -4.85 2.17
N ALA A 39 -11.43 -6.07 1.70
CA ALA A 39 -10.95 -6.29 0.34
C ALA A 39 -11.92 -5.77 -0.72
N GLY A 40 -13.21 -6.13 -0.61
CA GLY A 40 -14.25 -5.67 -1.52
C GLY A 40 -14.36 -4.15 -1.52
N GLY A 41 -14.46 -3.54 -0.34
CA GLY A 41 -14.57 -2.08 -0.21
C GLY A 41 -13.37 -1.32 -0.77
N CYS A 42 -12.14 -1.79 -0.50
CA CYS A 42 -10.93 -1.19 -1.07
C CYS A 42 -10.88 -1.33 -2.59
N LEU A 43 -11.16 -2.51 -3.14
CA LEU A 43 -11.08 -2.72 -4.59
C LEU A 43 -12.12 -1.88 -5.35
N GLU A 44 -13.35 -1.80 -4.84
CA GLU A 44 -14.40 -1.00 -5.47
C GLU A 44 -14.14 0.51 -5.30
N GLY A 45 -13.89 0.97 -4.07
CA GLY A 45 -13.69 2.38 -3.78
C GLY A 45 -12.44 2.97 -4.43
N LEU A 46 -11.30 2.26 -4.38
CA LEU A 46 -10.05 2.77 -4.98
C LEU A 46 -10.11 2.76 -6.50
N ARG A 47 -10.88 1.84 -7.12
CA ARG A 47 -11.10 1.86 -8.57
C ARG A 47 -11.84 3.12 -9.01
N GLU A 48 -12.86 3.55 -8.26
CA GLU A 48 -13.57 4.81 -8.54
C GLU A 48 -12.65 6.02 -8.42
N VAL A 49 -11.81 6.06 -7.38
CA VAL A 49 -10.81 7.12 -7.18
C VAL A 49 -9.82 7.17 -8.34
N VAL A 50 -9.28 6.03 -8.76
CA VAL A 50 -8.32 5.97 -9.87
C VAL A 50 -8.96 6.42 -11.19
N ALA A 51 -10.21 6.02 -11.43
CA ALA A 51 -10.95 6.44 -12.63
C ALA A 51 -11.22 7.94 -12.67
N ASP A 52 -11.50 8.57 -11.52
CA ASP A 52 -11.74 10.00 -11.40
C ASP A 52 -10.44 10.82 -11.47
N ALA A 53 -9.41 10.43 -10.70
CA ALA A 53 -8.15 11.16 -10.61
C ALA A 53 -7.26 11.00 -11.85
N GLY A 54 -7.41 9.91 -12.61
CA GLY A 54 -6.60 9.59 -13.79
C GLY A 54 -5.08 9.64 -13.59
N PRO A 55 -4.50 9.04 -12.53
CA PRO A 55 -3.08 9.16 -12.26
C PRO A 55 -2.22 8.29 -13.20
N ASP A 56 -0.99 8.72 -13.46
CA ASP A 56 0.01 7.88 -14.16
C ASP A 56 0.67 6.83 -13.25
N VAL A 57 0.68 7.10 -11.94
CA VAL A 57 1.35 6.30 -10.91
C VAL A 57 0.50 6.26 -9.63
N VAL A 58 0.36 5.09 -9.03
CA VAL A 58 -0.22 4.90 -7.69
C VAL A 58 0.90 4.67 -6.68
N LEU A 59 0.92 5.46 -5.61
CA LEU A 59 1.83 5.23 -4.48
C LEU A 59 1.07 4.62 -3.30
N VAL A 60 1.59 3.54 -2.76
CA VAL A 60 1.09 2.85 -1.55
C VAL A 60 2.18 2.76 -0.50
N GLN A 61 1.84 2.76 0.78
CA GLN A 61 2.82 2.83 1.86
C GLN A 61 2.50 1.87 3.01
N GLY A 62 3.47 1.04 3.39
CA GLY A 62 3.38 0.14 4.54
C GLY A 62 2.90 -1.27 4.17
N ASP A 63 2.04 -1.88 4.98
CA ASP A 63 1.70 -3.31 4.84
C ASP A 63 0.24 -3.65 5.18
N THR A 64 -0.64 -2.65 5.11
CA THR A 64 -2.08 -2.82 5.42
C THR A 64 -2.87 -3.35 4.22
N ALA A 65 -4.14 -3.70 4.45
CA ALA A 65 -5.06 -4.10 3.38
C ALA A 65 -5.15 -3.03 2.28
N THR A 66 -5.19 -1.76 2.65
CA THR A 66 -5.19 -0.62 1.73
C THR A 66 -4.00 -0.63 0.78
N VAL A 67 -2.83 -1.01 1.29
CA VAL A 67 -1.59 -1.07 0.49
C VAL A 67 -1.69 -2.13 -0.58
N LEU A 68 -2.08 -3.35 -0.19
CA LEU A 68 -2.22 -4.44 -1.14
C LEU A 68 -3.30 -4.13 -2.19
N PHE A 69 -4.50 -3.74 -1.74
CA PHE A 69 -5.62 -3.54 -2.66
C PHE A 69 -5.45 -2.29 -3.53
N GLY A 70 -4.81 -1.23 -3.03
CA GLY A 70 -4.40 -0.09 -3.84
C GLY A 70 -3.37 -0.44 -4.91
N GLY A 71 -2.37 -1.26 -4.55
CA GLY A 71 -1.41 -1.80 -5.52
C GLY A 71 -2.09 -2.68 -6.58
N LEU A 72 -3.03 -3.54 -6.18
CA LEU A 72 -3.79 -4.37 -7.11
C LEU A 72 -4.68 -3.56 -8.05
N VAL A 73 -5.35 -2.51 -7.57
CA VAL A 73 -6.12 -1.60 -8.42
C VAL A 73 -5.20 -0.92 -9.44
N GLY A 74 -4.05 -0.40 -9.02
CA GLY A 74 -3.06 0.16 -9.93
C GLY A 74 -2.63 -0.84 -11.01
N PHE A 75 -2.33 -2.09 -10.62
CA PHE A 75 -2.02 -3.17 -11.55
C PHE A 75 -3.16 -3.51 -12.51
N PHE A 76 -4.40 -3.64 -12.03
CA PHE A 76 -5.57 -3.95 -12.87
C PHE A 76 -5.85 -2.88 -13.91
N GLU A 77 -5.66 -1.60 -13.54
CA GLU A 77 -5.85 -0.45 -14.42
C GLU A 77 -4.59 -0.12 -15.25
N ARG A 78 -3.56 -0.99 -15.22
CA ARG A 78 -2.29 -0.87 -15.97
C ARG A 78 -1.52 0.42 -15.68
N LEU A 79 -1.62 0.91 -14.45
CA LEU A 79 -0.84 2.02 -13.94
C LEU A 79 0.48 1.53 -13.35
N ARG A 80 1.46 2.43 -13.26
CA ARG A 80 2.68 2.11 -12.50
C ARG A 80 2.37 2.16 -11.01
N VAL A 81 3.01 1.28 -10.23
CA VAL A 81 2.82 1.20 -8.78
C VAL A 81 4.15 1.45 -8.07
N GLY A 82 4.14 2.34 -7.10
CA GLY A 82 5.28 2.57 -6.20
C GLY A 82 4.94 2.17 -4.77
N HIS A 83 5.79 1.34 -4.17
CA HIS A 83 5.62 0.89 -2.79
C HIS A 83 6.65 1.56 -1.88
N VAL A 84 6.14 2.42 -0.99
CA VAL A 84 6.91 3.09 0.05
C VAL A 84 7.01 2.18 1.26
N GLU A 85 8.22 2.07 1.83
CA GLU A 85 8.58 1.10 2.88
C GLU A 85 8.67 -0.36 2.40
N ALA A 86 9.03 -0.55 1.14
CA ALA A 86 9.19 -1.87 0.52
C ALA A 86 10.30 -2.72 1.17
N GLY A 87 10.18 -4.05 1.06
CA GLY A 87 11.25 -5.00 1.40
C GLY A 87 11.38 -5.40 2.87
N LEU A 88 10.53 -4.92 3.78
CA LEU A 88 10.47 -5.42 5.16
C LEU A 88 9.93 -6.85 5.20
N ARG A 89 10.54 -7.73 6.00
CA ARG A 89 10.17 -9.15 6.09
C ARG A 89 10.25 -9.65 7.53
N SER A 90 9.23 -10.38 7.96
CA SER A 90 9.31 -11.25 9.15
C SER A 90 9.73 -12.67 8.77
N HIS A 91 9.55 -13.06 7.50
CA HIS A 91 9.70 -14.42 6.99
C HIS A 91 8.74 -15.45 7.63
N ASP A 92 7.73 -14.99 8.35
CA ASP A 92 6.63 -15.80 8.86
C ASP A 92 5.30 -15.27 8.32
N LYS A 93 4.69 -16.04 7.42
CA LYS A 93 3.42 -15.66 6.78
C LYS A 93 2.24 -15.54 7.75
N TRP A 94 2.38 -16.05 8.97
CA TRP A 94 1.35 -15.98 10.01
C TRP A 94 1.67 -14.95 11.09
N ALA A 95 2.82 -14.27 11.01
CA ALA A 95 3.24 -13.31 12.02
C ALA A 95 4.16 -12.21 11.43
N PRO A 96 3.71 -10.94 11.41
CA PRO A 96 2.35 -10.46 11.68
C PRO A 96 1.36 -10.92 10.59
N PHE A 97 0.12 -11.20 11.00
CA PHE A 97 -0.96 -11.63 10.11
C PHE A 97 -2.04 -10.53 10.01
N PRO A 98 -2.43 -10.13 8.79
CA PRO A 98 -2.01 -10.62 7.46
C PRO A 98 -0.81 -9.89 6.81
N GLU A 99 -0.17 -8.96 7.53
CA GLU A 99 0.72 -7.93 6.98
C GLU A 99 1.95 -8.48 6.25
N GLU A 100 2.52 -9.61 6.71
CA GLU A 100 3.65 -10.24 5.99
C GLU A 100 3.30 -10.62 4.56
N ILE A 101 2.09 -11.14 4.33
CA ILE A 101 1.65 -11.48 2.98
C ILE A 101 1.31 -10.24 2.19
N PHE A 102 0.68 -9.23 2.80
CA PHE A 102 0.31 -7.99 2.12
C PHE A 102 1.53 -7.29 1.53
N ARG A 103 2.57 -6.99 2.33
CA ARG A 103 3.77 -6.31 1.80
C ARG A 103 4.49 -7.10 0.71
N ARG A 104 4.54 -8.42 0.81
CA ARG A 104 5.18 -9.27 -0.21
C ARG A 104 4.40 -9.29 -1.52
N LEU A 105 3.08 -9.34 -1.46
CA LEU A 105 2.24 -9.26 -2.65
C LEU A 105 2.26 -7.86 -3.27
N THR A 106 2.29 -6.81 -2.45
CA THR A 106 2.48 -5.42 -2.93
C THR A 106 3.81 -5.28 -3.66
N ASP A 107 4.90 -5.81 -3.11
CA ASP A 107 6.22 -5.75 -3.76
C ASP A 107 6.22 -6.41 -5.15
N VAL A 108 5.46 -7.51 -5.33
CA VAL A 108 5.34 -8.20 -6.63
C VAL A 108 4.71 -7.31 -7.69
N VAL A 109 3.66 -6.56 -7.35
CA VAL A 109 2.92 -5.71 -8.30
C VAL A 109 3.51 -4.31 -8.47
N SER A 110 4.58 -3.97 -7.75
CA SER A 110 5.16 -2.62 -7.73
C SER A 110 6.31 -2.44 -8.72
N ASP A 111 6.24 -1.42 -9.57
CA ASP A 111 7.33 -1.02 -10.47
C ASP A 111 8.48 -0.32 -9.74
N PHE A 112 8.17 0.42 -8.68
CA PHE A 112 9.13 1.15 -7.85
C PHE A 112 9.07 0.68 -6.40
N LEU A 113 10.20 0.28 -5.83
CA LEU A 113 10.31 -0.24 -4.48
C LEU A 113 11.21 0.67 -3.65
N PHE A 114 10.61 1.53 -2.82
CA PHE A 114 11.34 2.48 -1.97
C PHE A 114 11.66 1.84 -0.61
N ALA A 115 12.81 1.18 -0.55
CA ALA A 115 13.26 0.44 0.61
C ALA A 115 13.88 1.38 1.68
N PRO A 116 13.50 1.24 2.96
CA PRO A 116 13.91 2.16 4.02
C PRO A 116 15.23 1.78 4.71
N THR A 117 15.79 0.61 4.41
CA THR A 117 17.06 0.15 5.00
C THR A 117 17.84 -0.73 4.02
N ALA A 118 19.15 -0.86 4.25
CA ALA A 118 19.98 -1.83 3.52
C ALA A 118 19.50 -3.29 3.69
N GLY A 119 18.92 -3.63 4.85
CA GLY A 119 18.34 -4.96 5.09
C GLY A 119 17.10 -5.21 4.22
N ALA A 120 16.25 -4.20 4.05
CA ALA A 120 15.08 -4.29 3.18
C ALA A 120 15.48 -4.45 1.70
N VAL A 121 16.50 -3.72 1.23
CA VAL A 121 17.08 -3.89 -0.12
C VAL A 121 17.57 -5.32 -0.32
N GLU A 122 18.29 -5.85 0.66
CA GLU A 122 18.82 -7.22 0.59
C GLU A 122 17.71 -8.28 0.57
N ASN A 123 16.62 -8.07 1.32
CA ASN A 123 15.45 -8.95 1.25
C ASN A 123 14.84 -8.98 -0.16
N LEU A 124 14.67 -7.82 -0.80
CA LEU A 124 14.14 -7.73 -2.17
C LEU A 124 15.05 -8.45 -3.17
N ARG A 125 16.37 -8.25 -3.06
CA ARG A 125 17.36 -8.95 -3.90
C ARG A 125 17.30 -10.47 -3.74
N ARG A 126 17.16 -10.97 -2.50
CA ARG A 126 17.02 -12.41 -2.24
C ARG A 126 15.75 -13.01 -2.84
N GLU A 127 14.70 -12.21 -2.98
CA GLU A 127 13.46 -12.60 -3.65
C GLU A 127 13.52 -12.47 -5.18
N GLY A 128 14.66 -12.02 -5.73
CA GLY A 128 14.89 -11.95 -7.18
C GLY A 128 14.32 -10.69 -7.84
N VAL A 129 14.07 -9.64 -7.07
CA VAL A 129 13.65 -8.34 -7.61
C VAL A 129 14.80 -7.71 -8.40
N GLU A 130 14.49 -7.19 -9.59
CA GLU A 130 15.43 -6.48 -10.46
C GLU A 130 15.96 -5.21 -9.77
N GLU A 131 17.27 -4.97 -9.88
CA GLU A 131 17.95 -3.87 -9.17
C GLU A 131 17.40 -2.50 -9.59
N GLU A 132 16.99 -2.36 -10.85
CA GLU A 132 16.43 -1.13 -11.42
C GLU A 132 15.12 -0.70 -10.75
N ARG A 133 14.39 -1.65 -10.14
CA ARG A 133 13.14 -1.40 -9.41
C ARG A 133 13.40 -0.97 -7.96
N ILE A 134 14.59 -1.23 -7.42
CA ILE A 134 14.90 -1.02 -6.00
C ILE A 134 15.55 0.34 -5.79
N HIS A 135 14.97 1.14 -4.91
CA HIS A 135 15.48 2.46 -4.54
C HIS A 135 15.64 2.53 -3.03
N ARG A 136 16.87 2.73 -2.54
CA ARG A 136 17.09 2.99 -1.12
C ARG A 136 16.83 4.46 -0.80
N THR A 137 15.81 4.72 0.02
CA THR A 137 15.37 6.08 0.38
C THR A 137 15.47 6.39 1.89
N GLY A 138 15.94 5.42 2.68
CA GLY A 138 16.29 5.50 4.11
C GLY A 138 17.47 4.59 4.45
#